data_AF-A0A350XND9-F1
#
_entry.id   AF-A0A350XND9-F1
#
_cell.length_a   1.000
_cell.length_b   1.000
_cell.length_c   1.000
_cell.angle_alpha   90.00
_cell.angle_beta   90.00
_cell.angle_gamma   90.00
#
_symmetry.space_group_name_H-M   'P 1'
#
loop_
_entity.id
_entity.type
_entity.pdbx_description
1 polymer ?
#
loop_
_entity_poly.entity_id
_entity_poly.type
_entity_poly.pdbx_seq_one_letter_code
_entity_poly.pdbx_strand_id
1 'polypeptide(L)'
;MSRKNLVAIALLLTLSTAAPAFAETAYQRWLRMAVSARRQGNYDAALTYYQRAADESPNGPNDPDINTAIFQVLAARLQSFQTTAPNYVRFITIADEAYYNGEYDRAIQNYRMALRERPRDRYAILRIQQAECIKKNRPATGSQFRTMCPRF
;
A
#
# COMPACT_ATOMS: atom_id res chain seq x y z
N MET A 1 -83.49 -22.07 -21.08
CA MET A 1 -82.25 -22.59 -20.44
C MET A 1 -81.09 -22.34 -21.41
N SER A 2 -79.85 -22.01 -21.04
CA SER A 2 -79.31 -21.28 -19.88
C SER A 2 -77.94 -20.69 -20.29
N ARG A 3 -77.45 -19.63 -19.62
CA ARG A 3 -76.25 -18.86 -20.01
C ARG A 3 -74.93 -19.62 -19.80
N LYS A 4 -74.12 -19.76 -20.86
CA LYS A 4 -72.63 -19.94 -20.91
C LYS A 4 -72.17 -19.50 -22.32
N ASN A 5 -71.02 -18.86 -22.59
CA ASN A 5 -69.98 -18.18 -21.78
C ASN A 5 -69.53 -16.92 -22.58
N LEU A 6 -69.50 -15.72 -21.98
CA LEU A 6 -68.28 -15.02 -21.53
C LEU A 6 -67.21 -14.70 -22.60
N VAL A 7 -67.39 -13.54 -23.22
CA VAL A 7 -66.38 -12.48 -23.48
C VAL A 7 -64.92 -12.94 -23.70
N ALA A 8 -64.53 -13.06 -24.96
CA ALA A 8 -63.13 -13.03 -25.37
C ALA A 8 -62.65 -11.58 -25.51
N ILE A 9 -62.10 -11.01 -24.43
CA ILE A 9 -61.30 -9.78 -24.49
C ILE A 9 -59.90 -10.13 -24.01
N ALA A 10 -58.93 -10.01 -24.92
CA ALA A 10 -57.56 -10.44 -24.70
C ALA A 10 -56.85 -9.51 -23.70
N LEU A 11 -56.59 -10.00 -22.49
CA LEU A 11 -55.70 -9.38 -21.52
C LEU A 11 -54.41 -10.22 -21.40
N LEU A 12 -53.68 -10.38 -22.50
CA LEU A 12 -52.36 -11.00 -22.48
C LEU A 12 -51.32 -9.98 -22.03
N LEU A 13 -51.08 -10.03 -20.72
CA LEU A 13 -50.02 -9.37 -19.99
C LEU A 13 -48.71 -9.35 -20.78
N THR A 14 -48.11 -8.16 -20.92
CA THR A 14 -46.73 -8.02 -21.38
C THR A 14 -45.82 -8.65 -20.33
N LEU A 15 -45.45 -9.92 -20.53
CA LEU A 15 -44.48 -10.60 -19.69
C LEU A 15 -43.10 -10.00 -19.98
N SER A 16 -42.80 -8.86 -19.35
CA SER A 16 -41.46 -8.32 -19.28
C SER A 16 -40.63 -9.27 -18.42
N THR A 17 -40.09 -10.31 -19.04
CA THR A 17 -39.07 -11.17 -18.46
C THR A 17 -37.78 -10.36 -18.40
N ALA A 18 -37.72 -9.44 -17.43
CA ALA A 18 -36.45 -8.94 -16.95
C ALA A 18 -35.63 -10.17 -16.55
N ALA A 19 -34.62 -10.51 -17.36
CA ALA A 19 -33.73 -11.62 -17.06
C ALA A 19 -33.19 -11.43 -15.63
N PRO A 20 -33.10 -12.48 -14.82
CA PRO A 20 -32.60 -12.33 -13.46
C PRO A 20 -31.22 -11.68 -13.53
N ALA A 21 -31.10 -10.51 -12.92
CA ALA A 21 -29.79 -9.90 -12.73
C ALA A 21 -28.96 -10.89 -11.92
N PHE A 22 -28.01 -11.56 -12.57
CA PHE A 22 -27.20 -12.60 -11.95
C PHE A 22 -26.58 -12.02 -10.68
N ALA A 23 -27.00 -12.56 -9.53
CA ALA A 23 -26.59 -12.04 -8.23
C ALA A 23 -25.06 -12.16 -8.13
N GLU A 24 -24.40 -11.06 -7.81
CA GLU A 24 -22.94 -11.04 -7.68
C GLU A 24 -22.50 -12.04 -6.60
N THR A 25 -21.63 -12.98 -6.98
CA THR A 25 -21.07 -13.95 -6.04
C THR A 25 -20.04 -13.29 -5.11
N ALA A 26 -19.79 -13.91 -3.94
CA ALA A 26 -18.73 -13.45 -3.04
C ALA A 26 -17.38 -13.34 -3.76
N TYR A 27 -17.06 -14.34 -4.59
CA TYR A 27 -15.91 -14.34 -5.50
C TYR A 27 -15.81 -13.08 -6.38
N GLN A 28 -16.86 -12.76 -7.13
CA GLN A 28 -16.88 -11.58 -8.02
C GLN A 28 -16.71 -10.27 -7.23
N ARG A 29 -17.33 -10.18 -6.04
CA ARG A 29 -17.19 -9.02 -5.15
C ARG A 29 -15.76 -8.83 -4.68
N TRP A 30 -15.13 -9.88 -4.17
CA TRP A 30 -13.74 -9.84 -3.71
C TRP A 30 -12.79 -9.50 -4.86
N LEU A 31 -12.99 -10.07 -6.04
CA LEU A 31 -12.25 -9.71 -7.25
C LEU A 31 -12.37 -8.22 -7.61
N ARG A 32 -13.58 -7.65 -7.62
CA ARG A 32 -13.77 -6.21 -7.90
C ARG A 32 -13.04 -5.33 -6.87
N MET A 33 -13.15 -5.68 -5.59
CA MET A 33 -12.47 -4.96 -4.51
C MET A 33 -10.94 -5.05 -4.64
N ALA A 34 -10.41 -6.24 -4.97
CA ALA A 34 -8.98 -6.49 -5.16
C ALA A 34 -8.40 -5.71 -6.35
N VAL A 35 -9.08 -5.75 -7.50
CA VAL A 35 -8.70 -4.99 -8.70
C VAL A 35 -8.77 -3.48 -8.44
N SER A 36 -9.77 -3.00 -7.71
CA SER A 36 -9.91 -1.59 -7.34
C SER A 36 -8.78 -1.14 -6.42
N ALA A 37 -8.51 -1.88 -5.34
CA ALA A 37 -7.41 -1.59 -4.42
C ALA A 37 -6.04 -1.62 -5.11
N ARG A 38 -5.80 -2.58 -6.01
CA ARG A 38 -4.58 -2.66 -6.83
C ARG A 38 -4.40 -1.44 -7.72
N ARG A 39 -5.47 -0.99 -8.39
CA ARG A 39 -5.46 0.23 -9.24
C ARG A 39 -5.20 1.51 -8.43
N GLN A 40 -5.60 1.54 -7.16
CA GLN A 40 -5.34 2.64 -6.22
C GLN A 40 -3.94 2.57 -5.57
N GLY A 41 -3.12 1.55 -5.88
CA GLY A 41 -1.82 1.34 -5.22
C GLY A 41 -1.90 0.84 -3.77
N ASN A 42 -3.11 0.53 -3.27
CA ASN A 42 -3.30 -0.04 -1.93
C ASN A 42 -3.03 -1.55 -1.99
N TYR A 43 -1.76 -1.92 -2.11
CA TYR A 43 -1.34 -3.30 -2.33
C TYR A 43 -1.68 -4.24 -1.16
N ASP A 44 -1.64 -3.76 0.08
CA ASP A 44 -2.03 -4.56 1.25
C ASP A 44 -3.52 -4.95 1.20
N ALA A 45 -4.42 -3.99 0.97
CA ALA A 45 -5.84 -4.28 0.82
C ALA A 45 -6.11 -5.16 -0.42
N ALA A 46 -5.38 -4.94 -1.52
CA ALA A 46 -5.48 -5.76 -2.72
C ALA A 46 -5.13 -7.23 -2.44
N LEU A 47 -4.05 -7.50 -1.69
CA LEU A 47 -3.67 -8.86 -1.29
C LEU A 47 -4.75 -9.52 -0.42
N THR A 48 -5.28 -8.80 0.58
CA THR A 48 -6.37 -9.31 1.42
C THR A 48 -7.61 -9.65 0.60
N TYR A 49 -8.00 -8.80 -0.36
CA TYR A 49 -9.16 -9.08 -1.21
C TYR A 49 -8.91 -10.21 -2.22
N TYR A 50 -7.70 -10.35 -2.77
CA TYR A 50 -7.38 -11.51 -3.63
C TYR A 50 -7.34 -12.82 -2.84
N GLN A 51 -6.88 -12.80 -1.58
CA GLN A 51 -6.95 -13.98 -0.69
C GLN A 51 -8.42 -14.39 -0.45
N ARG A 52 -9.29 -13.43 -0.12
CA ARG A 52 -10.74 -13.68 -0.02
C ARG A 52 -11.37 -14.18 -1.33
N ALA A 53 -10.85 -13.77 -2.48
CA ALA A 53 -11.28 -14.31 -3.77
C ALA A 53 -10.78 -15.75 -3.99
N ALA A 54 -9.59 -16.13 -3.50
CA ALA A 54 -9.12 -17.51 -3.55
C ALA A 54 -9.99 -18.44 -2.68
N ASP A 55 -10.34 -18.01 -1.46
CA ASP A 55 -11.22 -18.74 -0.53
C ASP A 55 -12.60 -19.06 -1.14
N GLU A 56 -13.13 -18.14 -1.93
CA GLU A 56 -14.47 -18.20 -2.55
C GLU A 56 -14.44 -18.68 -4.02
N SER A 57 -13.28 -19.06 -4.56
CA SER A 57 -13.18 -19.39 -6.00
C SER A 57 -13.92 -20.70 -6.33
N PRO A 58 -14.68 -20.76 -7.45
CA PRO A 58 -15.21 -22.01 -8.01
C PRO A 58 -14.13 -23.06 -8.34
N ASN A 59 -12.88 -22.62 -8.57
CA ASN A 59 -11.73 -23.49 -8.82
C ASN A 59 -10.96 -23.86 -7.54
N GLY A 60 -11.45 -23.41 -6.37
CA GLY A 60 -10.81 -23.57 -5.07
C GLY A 60 -9.58 -22.68 -4.86
N PRO A 61 -8.87 -22.85 -3.73
CA PRO A 61 -7.76 -21.96 -3.33
C PRO A 61 -6.54 -22.00 -4.26
N ASN A 62 -6.47 -22.98 -5.17
CA ASN A 62 -5.41 -23.12 -6.16
C ASN A 62 -5.77 -22.50 -7.53
N ASP A 63 -6.81 -21.67 -7.61
CA ASP A 63 -7.19 -20.94 -8.82
C ASP A 63 -5.98 -20.22 -9.47
N PRO A 64 -5.60 -20.58 -10.72
CA PRO A 64 -4.40 -20.05 -11.35
C PRO A 64 -4.52 -18.56 -11.69
N ASP A 65 -5.72 -18.04 -11.96
CA ASP A 65 -5.94 -16.63 -12.29
C ASP A 65 -5.79 -15.76 -11.04
N ILE A 66 -6.35 -16.22 -9.91
CA ILE A 66 -6.19 -15.53 -8.61
C ILE A 66 -4.73 -15.57 -8.16
N ASN A 67 -4.07 -16.72 -8.23
CA ASN A 67 -2.66 -16.83 -7.87
C ASN A 67 -1.78 -15.93 -8.73
N THR A 68 -2.02 -15.88 -10.04
CA THR A 68 -1.33 -14.94 -10.96
C THR A 68 -1.56 -13.48 -10.56
N ALA A 69 -2.80 -13.11 -10.20
CA ALA A 69 -3.11 -11.76 -9.75
C ALA A 69 -2.44 -11.40 -8.41
N ILE A 70 -2.35 -12.34 -7.46
CA ILE A 70 -1.60 -12.18 -6.20
C ILE A 70 -0.12 -11.93 -6.49
N PHE A 71 0.51 -12.73 -7.35
CA PHE A 71 1.92 -12.52 -7.75
C PHE A 71 2.14 -11.15 -8.40
N GLN A 72 1.21 -10.69 -9.26
CA GLN A 72 1.28 -9.35 -9.85
C GLN A 72 1.16 -8.23 -8.80
N VAL A 73 0.33 -8.39 -7.76
CA VAL A 73 0.25 -7.42 -6.65
C VAL A 73 1.52 -7.43 -5.81
N LEU A 74 2.06 -8.61 -5.48
CA LEU A 74 3.33 -8.73 -4.75
C LEU A 74 4.49 -8.08 -5.52
N ALA A 75 4.57 -8.31 -6.83
CA ALA A 75 5.56 -7.67 -7.70
C ALA A 75 5.38 -6.14 -7.76
N ALA A 76 4.14 -5.65 -7.94
CA ALA A 76 3.86 -4.21 -7.95
C ALA A 76 4.16 -3.54 -6.59
N ARG A 77 3.88 -4.23 -5.48
CA ARG A 77 4.22 -3.79 -4.12
C ARG A 77 5.73 -3.71 -3.92
N LEU A 78 6.47 -4.76 -4.28
CA LEU A 78 7.93 -4.78 -4.20
C LEU A 78 8.55 -3.69 -5.07
N GLN A 79 8.07 -3.54 -6.30
CA GLN A 79 8.49 -2.48 -7.21
C GLN A 79 8.21 -1.11 -6.60
N SER A 80 7.04 -0.89 -5.97
CA SER A 80 6.76 0.38 -5.29
C SER A 80 7.78 0.67 -4.19
N PHE A 81 8.18 -0.29 -3.36
CA PHE A 81 9.19 -0.05 -2.32
C PHE A 81 10.57 0.30 -2.90
N GLN A 82 10.87 -0.15 -4.12
CA GLN A 82 12.12 0.16 -4.83
C GLN A 82 12.03 1.51 -5.59
N THR A 83 10.90 1.85 -6.21
CA THR A 83 10.73 3.06 -7.03
C THR A 83 10.17 4.26 -6.28
N THR A 84 9.52 4.08 -5.12
CA THR A 84 8.87 5.15 -4.36
C THR A 84 9.84 5.89 -3.43
N ALA A 85 11.16 5.74 -3.63
CA ALA A 85 12.15 6.44 -2.79
C ALA A 85 13.57 6.64 -3.41
N PRO A 86 13.79 6.83 -4.72
CA PRO A 86 15.13 7.14 -5.24
C PRO A 86 15.68 8.44 -4.64
N ASN A 87 14.81 9.41 -4.34
CA ASN A 87 15.13 10.59 -3.56
C ASN A 87 15.59 10.24 -2.14
N TYR A 88 14.86 9.38 -1.40
CA TYR A 88 15.27 8.91 -0.06
C TYR A 88 16.66 8.28 -0.11
N VAL A 89 16.90 7.34 -1.03
CA VAL A 89 18.21 6.67 -1.16
C VAL A 89 19.30 7.70 -1.42
N ARG A 90 19.10 8.59 -2.39
CA ARG A 90 20.04 9.69 -2.68
C ARG A 90 20.28 10.59 -1.47
N PHE A 91 19.23 10.98 -0.75
CA PHE A 91 19.34 11.86 0.42
C PHE A 91 20.04 11.15 1.60
N ILE A 92 19.79 9.86 1.83
CA ILE A 92 20.52 9.07 2.82
C ILE A 92 22.01 8.97 2.45
N THR A 93 22.35 8.66 1.20
CA THR A 93 23.76 8.59 0.75
C THR A 93 24.49 9.92 0.97
N ILE A 94 23.90 11.05 0.54
CA ILE A 94 24.52 12.38 0.72
C ILE A 94 24.59 12.76 2.20
N ALA A 95 23.58 12.39 3.00
CA ALA A 95 23.58 12.68 4.44
C ALA A 95 24.65 11.89 5.19
N ASP A 96 24.83 10.61 4.85
CA ASP A 96 25.85 9.74 5.44
C ASP A 96 27.27 10.21 5.08
N GLU A 97 27.52 10.53 3.81
CA GLU A 97 28.78 11.13 3.34
C GLU A 97 29.11 12.41 4.13
N ALA A 98 28.18 13.36 4.15
CA ALA A 98 28.34 14.62 4.89
C ALA A 98 28.57 14.38 6.39
N TYR A 99 27.88 13.40 7.00
CA TYR A 99 28.04 13.06 8.41
C TYR A 99 29.47 12.56 8.72
N TYR A 100 30.01 11.66 7.89
CA TYR A 100 31.35 11.11 8.09
C TYR A 100 32.46 12.13 7.80
N ASN A 101 32.23 13.08 6.89
CA ASN A 101 33.10 14.25 6.67
C ASN A 101 33.02 15.29 7.81
N GLY A 102 32.07 15.17 8.73
CA GLY A 102 31.83 16.14 9.80
C GLY A 102 31.06 17.39 9.37
N GLU A 103 30.48 17.38 8.16
CA GLU A 103 29.61 18.42 7.59
C GLU A 103 28.18 18.32 8.18
N TYR A 104 28.07 18.34 9.52
CA TYR A 104 26.84 17.97 10.23
C TYR A 104 25.59 18.77 9.83
N ASP A 105 25.72 20.05 9.46
CA ASP A 105 24.60 20.85 8.94
C ASP A 105 24.03 20.30 7.62
N ARG A 106 24.93 19.95 6.68
CA ARG A 106 24.57 19.32 5.40
C ARG A 106 24.00 17.93 5.61
N ALA A 107 24.53 17.18 6.58
CA ALA A 107 24.00 15.87 6.96
C ALA A 107 22.56 15.98 7.49
N ILE A 108 22.32 16.86 8.47
CA ILE A 108 20.99 17.12 9.06
C ILE A 108 20.00 17.55 7.97
N GLN A 109 20.39 18.45 7.06
CA GLN A 109 19.54 18.87 5.95
C GLN A 109 19.11 17.68 5.07
N ASN A 110 20.05 16.81 4.69
CA ASN A 110 19.75 15.68 3.81
C ASN A 110 18.96 14.57 4.53
N TYR A 111 19.24 14.25 5.80
CA TYR A 111 18.37 13.37 6.58
C TYR A 111 16.95 13.92 6.72
N ARG A 112 16.78 15.24 6.91
CA ARG A 112 15.44 15.88 6.91
C ARG A 112 14.75 15.78 5.56
N MET A 113 15.48 15.79 4.44
CA MET A 113 14.93 15.50 3.12
C MET A 113 14.52 14.03 2.98
N ALA A 114 15.33 13.08 3.46
CA ALA A 114 14.96 11.67 3.52
C ALA A 114 13.70 11.43 4.37
N LEU A 115 13.51 12.16 5.48
CA LEU A 115 12.29 12.12 6.30
C LEU A 115 11.06 12.72 5.61
N ARG A 116 11.19 13.58 4.60
CA ARG A 116 10.02 13.99 3.78
C ARG A 116 9.49 12.84 2.93
N GLU A 117 10.39 11.99 2.46
CA GLU A 117 10.07 10.78 1.69
C GLU A 117 9.61 9.63 2.61
N ARG A 118 10.20 9.51 3.82
CA ARG A 118 9.88 8.47 4.82
C ARG A 118 9.78 9.05 6.25
N PRO A 119 8.64 9.65 6.65
CA PRO A 119 8.51 10.38 7.93
C PRO A 119 8.72 9.61 9.23
N ARG A 120 8.79 8.27 9.16
CA ARG A 120 9.01 7.38 10.32
C ARG A 120 10.31 6.59 10.24
N ASP A 121 11.24 6.97 9.36
CA ASP A 121 12.55 6.32 9.31
C ASP A 121 13.36 6.60 10.59
N ARG A 122 13.55 5.54 11.38
CA ARG A 122 14.34 5.60 12.62
C ARG A 122 15.81 5.92 12.35
N TYR A 123 16.36 5.54 11.19
CA TYR A 123 17.77 5.79 10.87
C TYR A 123 18.04 7.28 10.72
N ALA A 124 17.33 7.97 9.81
CA ALA A 124 17.46 9.40 9.64
C ALA A 124 17.14 10.20 10.92
N ILE A 125 16.15 9.79 11.73
CA ILE A 125 15.86 10.43 13.02
C ILE A 125 17.06 10.34 13.98
N LEU A 126 17.62 9.14 14.18
CA LEU A 126 18.76 8.95 15.10
C LEU A 126 20.01 9.69 14.61
N ARG A 127 20.27 9.70 13.30
CA ARG A 127 21.44 10.38 12.73
C ARG A 127 21.35 11.90 12.82
N ILE A 128 20.14 12.50 12.71
CA ILE A 128 19.91 13.92 13.01
C ILE A 128 20.24 14.22 14.47
N GLN A 129 19.70 13.43 15.41
CA GLN A 129 19.94 13.63 16.84
C GLN A 129 21.43 13.55 17.19
N GLN A 130 22.15 12.59 16.61
CA GLN A 130 23.60 12.46 16.76
C GLN A 130 24.33 13.70 16.18
N ALA A 131 24.02 14.11 14.95
CA ALA A 131 24.66 15.26 14.30
C ALA A 131 24.41 16.59 15.05
N GLU A 132 23.18 16.83 15.51
CA GLU A 132 22.82 18.00 16.31
C GLU A 132 23.55 18.02 17.65
N CYS A 133 23.69 16.86 18.30
CA CYS A 133 24.46 16.73 19.53
C CYS A 133 25.96 17.01 19.32
N ILE A 134 26.57 16.45 18.27
CA ILE A 134 27.99 16.66 17.98
C ILE A 134 28.28 18.13 17.66
N LYS A 135 27.41 18.79 16.88
CA LYS A 135 27.49 20.24 16.64
C LYS A 135 27.49 21.05 17.93
N LYS A 136 26.55 20.77 18.83
CA LYS A 136 26.36 21.51 20.08
C LYS A 136 27.56 21.38 21.03
N ASN A 137 28.24 20.24 21.01
CA ASN A 137 29.23 19.87 22.03
C ASN A 137 30.68 19.82 21.52
N ARG A 138 31.01 20.34 20.33
CA ARG A 138 32.42 20.67 19.99
C ARG A 138 32.80 22.00 20.69
N PRO A 139 33.88 22.07 21.51
CA PRO A 139 35.03 21.16 21.56
C PRO A 139 35.14 20.33 22.86
N ALA A 140 34.03 19.84 23.44
CA ALA A 140 34.08 19.04 24.66
C ALA A 140 34.97 17.80 24.49
N THR A 141 35.88 17.58 25.44
CA THR A 141 36.84 16.48 25.39
C THR A 141 36.16 15.13 25.69
N GLY A 142 36.82 14.03 25.30
CA GLY A 142 36.17 12.75 24.98
C GLY A 142 35.37 12.04 26.09
N SER A 143 35.51 12.42 27.37
CA SER A 143 34.67 11.91 28.46
C SER A 143 33.31 12.62 28.50
N GLN A 144 33.31 13.96 28.62
CA GLN A 144 32.09 14.78 28.59
C GLN A 144 31.28 14.57 27.31
N PHE A 145 31.96 14.51 26.17
CA PHE A 145 31.34 14.29 24.86
C PHE A 145 30.56 12.96 24.79
N ARG A 146 31.07 11.90 25.43
CA ARG A 146 30.43 10.57 25.43
C ARG A 146 29.17 10.52 26.30
N THR A 147 29.15 11.29 27.39
CA THR A 147 27.96 11.47 28.25
C THR A 147 26.91 12.36 27.58
N MET A 148 27.35 13.41 26.86
CA MET A 148 26.45 14.34 26.17
C MET A 148 25.85 13.74 24.90
N CYS A 149 26.62 12.97 24.13
CA CYS A 149 26.21 12.34 22.87
C CYS A 149 26.42 10.81 22.93
N PRO A 150 25.47 10.06 23.51
CA PRO A 150 25.53 8.60 23.51
C PRO A 150 25.51 8.03 22.10
N ARG A 151 26.26 6.95 21.89
CA ARG A 151 26.04 6.06 20.73
C ARG A 151 24.84 5.18 21.05
N PHE A 152 23.77 5.37 20.27
CA PHE A 152 22.55 4.56 20.26
C PHE A 152 22.59 3.58 19.08
#